data_AF-A0A0S8FB15-F1
#
_entry.id   AF-A0A0S8FB15-F1
#
_cell.length_a   1.000
_cell.length_b   1.000
_cell.length_c   1.000
_cell.angle_alpha   90.00
_cell.angle_beta   90.00
_cell.angle_gamma   90.00
#
_symmetry.space_group_name_H-M   'P 1'
#
loop_
_entity.id
_entity.type
_entity.pdbx_description
1 polymer ?
#
loop_
_entity_poly.entity_id
_entity_poly.type
_entity_poly.pdbx_seq_one_letter_code
_entity_poly.pdbx_strand_id
1 'polypeptide(L)'
;MNAFKTFMACAAFLFGTVSGGASAAADPLSQVNRLPPSLEQKVQEFRVALQAGGYEVAQGHWTLWGVDDCRFPLQTIGHCYGNNPTAPYVVAMLPHWNDEFVDQALHRTLTDDWGNVSPNYRLGEREALVVLAELPPPARYFGIQSNVFTREAVLNPKDPVYRLLNEHPGLKELQGIVFLGSPNPDRRMLVASIGNSTNNVVIEQESKENWGRERFFVVTPDEAMATAMTNALVGLKGVDANQVFTEPVSPKLARVGYGRQADDFITYIRYSMPNDIARGRQWREQLPLTILRVRDTKGGQAIKPFDIPQYEEKVANTDERTLKGDLSRLVAAVKEYWGQTGDGNSLDFRSLSLWVDLIGQHCLGYDGLPKPESWITLPRGPMNCLGDGQDADYQISSGTFSLDDDQVIAVVGTLGTKTGNATYTSLSVNWFPELVGVANRDDPVLEESAKKFKDKLSSPDLYTKFYVYYFARDCTGLYPWCQEISRTLIPRGDTIKFVQRNYVNPPSELYPDSRRGPDPRKILNPVSIEFDGSEGKRPAM
;
A
#
# COMPACT_ATOMS: atom_id res chain seq x y z
N MET A 1 22.58 -47.45 -67.87
CA MET A 1 21.80 -47.75 -66.66
C MET A 1 20.36 -47.32 -66.91
N ASN A 2 19.48 -48.31 -67.02
CA ASN A 2 18.03 -48.25 -67.29
C ASN A 2 17.29 -47.32 -66.30
N ALA A 3 16.06 -46.82 -66.49
CA ALA A 3 15.11 -46.63 -67.58
C ALA A 3 13.80 -46.19 -66.87
N PHE A 4 13.04 -45.25 -67.47
CA PHE A 4 11.57 -45.12 -67.41
C PHE A 4 10.82 -45.02 -66.04
N LYS A 5 9.96 -43.98 -65.89
CA LYS A 5 8.49 -44.10 -66.10
C LYS A 5 7.73 -42.78 -65.93
N THR A 6 6.75 -42.63 -66.82
CA THR A 6 5.74 -41.56 -67.02
C THR A 6 4.41 -41.92 -66.32
N PHE A 7 3.46 -40.96 -66.30
CA PHE A 7 1.98 -40.97 -66.07
C PHE A 7 1.55 -40.20 -64.79
N MET A 8 0.88 -39.04 -64.84
CA MET A 8 -0.44 -38.61 -65.40
C MET A 8 -1.64 -38.92 -64.47
N ALA A 9 -2.34 -37.86 -64.04
CA ALA A 9 -3.81 -37.69 -63.94
C ALA A 9 -4.39 -37.14 -62.61
N CYS A 10 -5.12 -36.03 -62.78
CA CYS A 10 -6.42 -35.63 -62.20
C CYS A 10 -6.59 -35.27 -60.70
N ALA A 11 -6.72 -33.95 -60.52
CA ALA A 11 -7.71 -33.17 -59.74
C ALA A 11 -8.70 -33.88 -58.79
N ALA A 12 -8.81 -33.31 -57.58
CA ALA A 12 -10.10 -33.11 -56.91
C ALA A 12 -10.06 -31.75 -56.15
N PHE A 13 -10.91 -30.83 -56.59
CA PHE A 13 -11.25 -29.59 -55.90
C PHE A 13 -12.11 -29.92 -54.67
N LEU A 14 -11.75 -29.37 -53.51
CA LEU A 14 -12.67 -29.20 -52.39
C LEU A 14 -12.61 -27.72 -51.97
N PHE A 15 -13.65 -26.99 -52.36
CA PHE A 15 -13.95 -25.64 -51.92
C PHE A 15 -14.28 -25.68 -50.42
N GLY A 16 -13.32 -25.32 -49.58
CA GLY A 16 -13.57 -24.95 -48.19
C GLY A 16 -13.67 -23.42 -48.08
N THR A 17 -14.88 -22.91 -47.91
CA THR A 17 -15.13 -21.51 -47.57
C THR A 17 -14.51 -21.19 -46.21
N VAL A 18 -13.35 -20.50 -46.21
CA VAL A 18 -12.81 -19.91 -44.98
C VAL A 18 -13.62 -18.64 -44.72
N SER A 19 -14.57 -18.73 -43.79
CA SER A 19 -15.17 -17.56 -43.15
C SER A 19 -14.07 -16.81 -42.41
N GLY A 20 -13.62 -15.70 -43.00
CA GLY A 20 -12.70 -14.77 -42.35
C GLY A 20 -13.38 -14.14 -41.15
N GLY A 21 -13.10 -14.68 -39.95
CA GLY A 21 -13.30 -13.95 -38.71
C GLY A 21 -12.32 -12.79 -38.71
N ALA A 22 -12.83 -11.56 -38.79
CA ALA A 22 -12.03 -10.37 -38.59
C ALA A 22 -11.45 -10.44 -37.18
N SER A 23 -10.16 -10.76 -37.09
CA SER A 23 -9.37 -10.56 -35.87
C SER A 23 -9.37 -9.06 -35.62
N ALA A 24 -10.20 -8.58 -34.69
CA ALA A 24 -10.04 -7.25 -34.13
C ALA A 24 -8.57 -7.12 -33.71
N ALA A 25 -7.89 -6.09 -34.20
CA ALA A 25 -6.50 -5.86 -33.83
C ALA A 25 -6.43 -5.79 -32.31
N ALA A 26 -5.74 -6.74 -31.68
CA ALA A 26 -5.54 -6.75 -30.24
C ALA A 26 -4.87 -5.43 -29.85
N ASP A 27 -5.45 -4.72 -28.89
CA ASP A 27 -4.90 -3.49 -28.33
C ASP A 27 -3.43 -3.75 -27.94
N PRO A 28 -2.44 -2.95 -28.37
CA PRO A 28 -1.03 -3.18 -28.02
C PRO A 28 -0.79 -3.36 -26.51
N LEU A 29 -1.64 -2.75 -25.67
CA LEU A 29 -1.58 -2.87 -24.21
C LEU A 29 -2.12 -4.20 -23.66
N SER A 30 -2.92 -4.96 -24.43
CA SER A 30 -3.28 -6.36 -24.13
C SER A 30 -2.05 -7.28 -24.03
N GLN A 31 -0.90 -6.85 -24.57
CA GLN A 31 0.34 -7.61 -24.53
C GLN A 31 1.20 -7.27 -23.31
N VAL A 32 0.94 -6.15 -22.62
CA VAL A 32 1.72 -5.70 -21.45
C VAL A 32 1.32 -6.51 -20.21
N ASN A 33 0.03 -6.57 -19.90
CA ASN A 33 -0.52 -7.49 -18.91
C ASN A 33 -1.29 -8.61 -19.63
N ARG A 34 -0.79 -9.84 -19.58
CA ARG A 34 -1.42 -10.97 -20.26
C ARG A 34 -2.61 -11.47 -19.45
N LEU A 35 -3.82 -11.17 -19.92
CA LEU A 35 -5.05 -11.59 -19.28
C LEU A 35 -5.38 -13.06 -19.60
N PRO A 36 -5.99 -13.82 -18.66
CA PRO A 36 -6.63 -15.09 -18.97
C PRO A 36 -7.67 -14.92 -20.09
N PRO A 37 -7.84 -15.90 -21.01
CA PRO A 37 -8.76 -15.76 -22.14
C PRO A 37 -10.20 -15.38 -21.75
N SER A 38 -10.71 -15.89 -20.62
CA SER A 38 -12.04 -15.55 -20.11
C SER A 38 -12.16 -14.08 -19.67
N LEU A 39 -11.09 -13.52 -19.12
CA LEU A 39 -11.05 -12.15 -18.66
C LEU A 39 -10.83 -11.19 -19.84
N GLU A 40 -9.95 -11.54 -20.78
CA GLU A 40 -9.77 -10.79 -22.03
C GLU A 40 -11.09 -10.68 -22.81
N GLN A 41 -11.84 -11.78 -22.92
CA GLN A 41 -13.16 -11.77 -23.56
C GLN A 41 -14.11 -10.77 -22.87
N LYS A 42 -14.17 -10.77 -21.53
CA LYS A 42 -14.99 -9.82 -20.77
C LYS A 42 -14.56 -8.37 -20.99
N VAL A 43 -13.25 -8.10 -21.04
CA VAL A 43 -12.72 -6.75 -21.34
C VAL A 43 -13.22 -6.28 -22.70
N GLN A 44 -13.12 -7.12 -23.74
CA GLN A 44 -13.57 -6.75 -25.08
C GLN A 44 -15.09 -6.53 -25.15
N GLU A 45 -15.88 -7.44 -24.58
CA GLU A 45 -17.34 -7.33 -24.52
C GLU A 45 -17.78 -6.06 -23.78
N PHE A 46 -17.13 -5.76 -22.64
CA PHE A 46 -17.38 -4.56 -21.86
C PHE A 46 -17.05 -3.28 -22.63
N ARG A 47 -15.87 -3.21 -23.25
CA ARG A 47 -15.46 -2.06 -24.08
C ARG A 47 -16.47 -1.80 -25.20
N VAL A 48 -16.88 -2.84 -25.93
CA VAL A 48 -17.86 -2.73 -27.01
C VAL A 48 -19.20 -2.23 -26.49
N ALA A 49 -19.69 -2.77 -25.36
CA ALA A 49 -20.94 -2.34 -24.76
C ALA A 49 -20.91 -0.85 -24.33
N LEU A 50 -19.80 -0.40 -23.73
CA LEU A 50 -19.63 1.00 -23.32
C LEU A 50 -19.55 1.95 -24.51
N GLN A 51 -18.79 1.59 -25.55
CA GLN A 51 -18.68 2.40 -26.77
C GLN A 51 -20.02 2.52 -27.49
N ALA A 52 -20.79 1.42 -27.56
CA ALA A 52 -22.16 1.46 -28.08
C ALA A 52 -23.10 2.33 -27.22
N GLY A 53 -22.83 2.44 -25.92
CA GLY A 53 -23.50 3.33 -24.97
C GLY A 53 -23.08 4.81 -25.07
N GLY A 54 -22.12 5.15 -25.93
CA GLY A 54 -21.65 6.53 -26.14
C GLY A 54 -20.52 6.97 -25.20
N TYR A 55 -19.90 6.03 -24.48
CA TYR A 55 -18.71 6.31 -23.67
C TYR A 55 -17.44 6.28 -24.52
N GLU A 56 -16.48 7.14 -24.16
CA GLU A 56 -15.10 7.03 -24.61
C GLU A 56 -14.34 6.10 -23.65
N VAL A 57 -13.56 5.17 -24.19
CA VAL A 57 -12.86 4.16 -23.40
C VAL A 57 -11.38 4.11 -23.80
N ALA A 58 -10.50 4.21 -22.81
CA ALA A 58 -9.06 4.04 -22.97
C ALA A 58 -8.55 2.94 -22.02
N GLN A 59 -7.63 2.10 -22.50
CA GLN A 59 -7.07 1.01 -21.70
C GLN A 59 -5.72 1.42 -21.13
N GLY A 60 -5.54 1.19 -19.83
CA GLY A 60 -4.26 1.25 -19.13
C GLY A 60 -3.71 -0.14 -18.84
N HIS A 61 -2.67 -0.18 -18.02
CA HIS A 61 -2.01 -1.41 -17.60
C HIS A 61 -1.52 -1.27 -16.15
N TRP A 62 -0.86 -2.29 -15.62
CA TRP A 62 -0.32 -2.34 -14.27
C TRP A 62 1.15 -2.73 -14.32
N THR A 63 1.93 -2.13 -13.43
CA THR A 63 3.36 -2.44 -13.26
C THR A 63 3.70 -2.66 -11.80
N LEU A 64 4.83 -3.30 -11.53
CA LEU A 64 5.39 -3.38 -10.18
C LEU A 64 6.13 -2.08 -9.87
N TRP A 65 5.97 -1.60 -8.64
CA TRP A 65 6.77 -0.53 -8.06
C TRP A 65 7.52 -1.08 -6.84
N GLY A 66 8.83 -1.25 -7.02
CA GLY A 66 9.73 -1.88 -6.05
C GLY A 66 10.88 -0.95 -5.64
N VAL A 67 11.85 -1.53 -4.93
CA VAL A 67 13.02 -0.77 -4.44
C VAL A 67 13.86 -0.18 -5.58
N ASP A 68 13.92 -0.82 -6.73
CA ASP A 68 14.68 -0.33 -7.89
C ASP A 68 14.09 0.96 -8.48
N ASP A 69 12.79 1.17 -8.31
CA ASP A 69 12.09 2.37 -8.75
C ASP A 69 12.34 3.56 -7.85
N CYS A 70 12.85 3.36 -6.62
CA CYS A 70 13.18 4.44 -5.69
C CYS A 70 14.16 5.46 -6.27
N ARG A 71 14.98 5.07 -7.25
CA ARG A 71 15.90 6.00 -7.94
C ARG A 71 15.18 7.22 -8.54
N PHE A 72 13.92 7.08 -8.94
CA PHE A 72 13.16 8.18 -9.55
C PHE A 72 12.69 9.21 -8.52
N PRO A 73 11.87 8.85 -7.50
CA PRO A 73 11.41 9.81 -6.50
C PRO A 73 12.56 10.34 -5.63
N LEU A 74 13.63 9.57 -5.40
CA LEU A 74 14.83 10.10 -4.72
C LEU A 74 15.48 11.26 -5.48
N GLN A 75 15.50 11.21 -6.83
CA GLN A 75 16.06 12.29 -7.64
C GLN A 75 15.16 13.52 -7.69
N THR A 76 13.84 13.36 -7.61
CA THR A 76 12.89 14.44 -7.86
C THR A 76 12.37 15.10 -6.59
N ILE A 77 12.10 14.30 -5.56
CA ILE A 77 11.50 14.77 -4.30
C ILE A 77 12.31 14.39 -3.05
N GLY A 78 13.39 13.62 -3.21
CA GLY A 78 14.31 13.29 -2.12
C GLY A 78 13.84 12.19 -1.17
N HIS A 79 12.77 11.45 -1.49
CA HIS A 79 12.38 10.26 -0.71
C HIS A 79 11.66 9.19 -1.52
N CYS A 80 11.57 7.94 -1.02
CA CYS A 80 10.92 6.79 -1.66
C CYS A 80 9.66 6.28 -0.93
N TYR A 81 8.88 7.17 -0.32
CA TYR A 81 7.55 6.88 0.24
C TYR A 81 7.44 5.65 1.18
N GLY A 82 8.54 5.16 1.74
CA GLY A 82 8.55 3.94 2.55
C GLY A 82 8.25 2.66 1.76
N ASN A 83 8.82 2.49 0.56
CA ASN A 83 8.68 1.28 -0.26
C ASN A 83 8.89 0.00 0.58
N ASN A 84 8.27 -1.11 0.18
CA ASN A 84 8.47 -2.40 0.86
C ASN A 84 9.29 -3.36 -0.03
N PRO A 85 10.56 -3.66 0.34
CA PRO A 85 11.42 -4.52 -0.48
C PRO A 85 10.97 -5.99 -0.50
N THR A 86 10.13 -6.44 0.45
CA THR A 86 9.64 -7.83 0.48
C THR A 86 8.26 -8.00 -0.18
N ALA A 87 7.57 -6.89 -0.46
CA ALA A 87 6.25 -6.88 -1.10
C ALA A 87 6.11 -5.60 -1.96
N PRO A 88 6.60 -5.59 -3.21
CA PRO A 88 6.44 -4.45 -4.10
C PRO A 88 4.95 -4.16 -4.32
N TYR A 89 4.65 -2.88 -4.55
CA TYR A 89 3.31 -2.43 -4.89
C TYR A 89 3.02 -2.75 -6.35
N VAL A 90 1.74 -2.90 -6.69
CA VAL A 90 1.30 -2.94 -8.09
C VAL A 90 0.61 -1.62 -8.38
N VAL A 91 1.10 -0.83 -9.31
CA VAL A 91 0.62 0.53 -9.59
C VAL A 91 -0.07 0.58 -10.95
N ALA A 92 -1.21 1.26 -11.02
CA ALA A 92 -1.93 1.47 -12.27
C ALA A 92 -1.19 2.50 -13.14
N MET A 93 -1.05 2.21 -14.44
CA MET A 93 -0.49 3.06 -15.47
C MET A 93 -1.59 3.41 -16.46
N LEU A 94 -2.00 4.67 -16.49
CA LEU A 94 -3.19 5.11 -17.20
C LEU A 94 -2.87 6.03 -18.38
N PRO A 95 -3.56 5.88 -19.52
CA PRO A 95 -3.43 6.82 -20.63
C PRO A 95 -4.06 8.16 -20.28
N HIS A 96 -3.49 9.26 -20.76
CA HIS A 96 -4.05 10.60 -20.61
C HIS A 96 -5.16 10.88 -21.64
N TRP A 97 -6.20 11.63 -21.24
CA TRP A 97 -7.11 12.21 -22.22
C TRP A 97 -6.44 13.38 -22.95
N ASN A 98 -6.82 13.63 -24.20
CA ASN A 98 -6.22 14.70 -25.01
C ASN A 98 -6.41 16.10 -24.41
N ASP A 99 -7.47 16.29 -23.62
CA ASP A 99 -7.84 17.52 -22.91
C ASP A 99 -7.45 17.49 -21.41
N GLU A 100 -6.73 16.46 -20.97
CA GLU A 100 -6.20 16.36 -19.62
C GLU A 100 -4.92 17.18 -19.46
N PHE A 101 -4.87 18.02 -18.44
CA PHE A 101 -3.62 18.69 -18.07
C PHE A 101 -2.66 17.67 -17.45
N VAL A 102 -1.50 17.49 -18.09
CA VAL A 102 -0.41 16.66 -17.59
C VAL A 102 0.69 17.54 -17.02
N ASP A 103 0.87 17.49 -15.70
CA ASP A 103 1.89 18.29 -15.00
C ASP A 103 3.29 17.71 -15.21
N GLN A 104 4.02 18.26 -16.18
CA GLN A 104 5.38 17.82 -16.54
C GLN A 104 6.37 17.89 -15.37
N ALA A 105 6.11 18.70 -14.34
CA ALA A 105 6.98 18.75 -13.16
C ALA A 105 6.89 17.48 -12.31
N LEU A 106 5.81 16.69 -12.44
CA LEU A 106 5.66 15.41 -11.74
C LEU A 106 6.40 14.26 -12.45
N HIS A 107 7.14 14.54 -13.52
CA HIS A 107 7.99 13.54 -14.14
C HIS A 107 8.95 12.93 -13.11
N ARG A 108 9.03 11.59 -13.06
CA ARG A 108 9.87 10.83 -12.12
C ARG A 108 9.55 11.02 -10.64
N THR A 109 8.35 11.48 -10.29
CA THR A 109 7.91 11.44 -8.87
C THR A 109 7.46 10.06 -8.41
N LEU A 110 7.36 9.07 -9.32
CA LEU A 110 7.10 7.67 -8.97
C LEU A 110 7.83 6.68 -9.90
N THR A 111 7.67 6.82 -11.22
CA THR A 111 8.28 5.95 -12.26
C THR A 111 8.97 6.79 -13.34
N ASP A 112 9.78 6.16 -14.21
CA ASP A 112 10.41 6.84 -15.38
C ASP A 112 9.41 7.15 -16.50
N ASP A 113 8.30 6.43 -16.54
CA ASP A 113 7.40 6.40 -17.68
C ASP A 113 6.58 7.67 -17.76
N TRP A 114 6.80 8.40 -18.86
CA TRP A 114 6.17 9.68 -19.15
C TRP A 114 5.81 9.80 -20.63
N GLY A 115 5.33 8.69 -21.17
CA GLY A 115 4.71 8.65 -22.49
C GLY A 115 3.25 9.10 -22.41
N ASN A 116 2.42 8.53 -23.27
CA ASN A 116 0.97 8.75 -23.19
C ASN A 116 0.31 8.06 -21.99
N VAL A 117 1.07 7.27 -21.22
CA VAL A 117 0.64 6.55 -20.01
C VAL A 117 1.53 6.94 -18.84
N SER A 118 0.96 7.13 -17.65
CA SER A 118 1.70 7.45 -16.42
C SER A 118 0.95 6.95 -15.19
N PRO A 119 1.60 6.85 -14.00
CA PRO A 119 0.96 6.34 -12.81
C PRO A 119 0.04 7.35 -12.13
N ASN A 120 0.25 8.64 -12.38
CA ASN A 120 -0.56 9.72 -11.86
C ASN A 120 -1.54 10.24 -12.91
N TYR A 121 -2.77 10.47 -12.52
CA TYR A 121 -3.84 10.83 -13.45
C TYR A 121 -4.83 11.79 -12.81
N ARG A 122 -5.66 12.43 -13.64
CA ARG A 122 -6.76 13.27 -13.18
C ARG A 122 -8.08 12.67 -13.57
N LEU A 123 -9.01 12.63 -12.61
CA LEU A 123 -10.29 11.96 -12.76
C LEU A 123 -11.40 12.98 -13.02
N GLY A 124 -12.12 12.85 -14.14
CA GLY A 124 -13.26 13.71 -14.46
C GLY A 124 -14.51 13.39 -13.63
N GLU A 125 -15.43 14.35 -13.51
CA GLU A 125 -16.67 14.19 -12.75
C GLU A 125 -17.63 13.13 -13.31
N ARG A 126 -17.62 12.93 -14.64
CA ARG A 126 -18.40 11.89 -15.34
C ARG A 126 -17.50 10.83 -15.96
N GLU A 127 -16.52 10.41 -15.17
CA GLU A 127 -15.55 9.38 -15.52
C GLU A 127 -15.52 8.29 -14.45
N ALA A 128 -15.20 7.07 -14.87
CA ALA A 128 -14.89 5.95 -14.00
C ALA A 128 -13.59 5.29 -14.43
N LEU A 129 -12.81 4.82 -13.45
CA LEU A 129 -11.84 3.77 -13.67
C LEU A 129 -12.53 2.43 -13.40
N VAL A 130 -12.35 1.47 -14.30
CA VAL A 130 -12.88 0.12 -14.18
C VAL A 130 -11.74 -0.87 -14.23
N VAL A 131 -11.45 -1.51 -13.11
CA VAL A 131 -10.44 -2.56 -12.99
C VAL A 131 -11.11 -3.90 -13.21
N LEU A 132 -10.55 -4.72 -14.10
CA LEU A 132 -10.94 -6.11 -14.30
C LEU A 132 -9.72 -6.97 -13.96
N ALA A 133 -9.83 -7.79 -12.92
CA ALA A 133 -8.67 -8.49 -12.35
C ALA A 133 -8.97 -9.95 -12.03
N GLU A 134 -8.04 -10.85 -12.35
CA GLU A 134 -7.92 -12.12 -11.63
C GLU A 134 -7.08 -11.88 -10.36
N LEU A 135 -7.72 -12.03 -9.20
CA LEU A 135 -7.07 -11.80 -7.91
C LEU A 135 -5.93 -12.81 -7.67
N PRO A 136 -4.90 -12.42 -6.89
CA PRO A 136 -3.76 -13.29 -6.64
C PRO A 136 -4.13 -14.58 -5.89
N PRO A 137 -3.20 -15.56 -5.80
CA PRO A 137 -3.38 -16.71 -4.94
C PRO A 137 -3.45 -16.32 -3.45
N PRO A 138 -3.89 -17.24 -2.56
CA PRO A 138 -4.06 -16.93 -1.14
C PRO A 138 -2.83 -16.35 -0.45
N ALA A 139 -3.07 -15.32 0.37
CA ALA A 139 -2.06 -14.60 1.14
C ALA A 139 -2.64 -14.05 2.44
N ARG A 140 -1.81 -13.39 3.26
CA ARG A 140 -2.29 -12.72 4.49
C ARG A 140 -2.99 -11.39 4.21
N TYR A 141 -2.67 -10.73 3.10
CA TYR A 141 -3.27 -9.44 2.77
C TYR A 141 -3.27 -9.11 1.28
N PHE A 142 -4.41 -8.60 0.83
CA PHE A 142 -4.58 -7.88 -0.43
C PHE A 142 -5.44 -6.65 -0.17
N GLY A 143 -5.08 -5.52 -0.79
CA GLY A 143 -5.89 -4.31 -0.78
C GLY A 143 -5.66 -3.48 -2.03
N ILE A 144 -6.73 -2.88 -2.55
CA ILE A 144 -6.70 -1.89 -3.63
C ILE A 144 -7.27 -0.57 -3.12
N GLN A 145 -6.62 0.53 -3.49
CA GLN A 145 -7.05 1.87 -3.10
C GLN A 145 -6.50 2.94 -4.06
N SER A 146 -7.23 4.05 -4.15
CA SER A 146 -6.79 5.29 -4.78
C SER A 146 -6.46 6.36 -3.72
N ASN A 147 -5.39 7.11 -3.95
CA ASN A 147 -4.97 8.22 -3.09
C ASN A 147 -4.87 9.49 -3.93
N VAL A 148 -5.14 10.64 -3.31
CA VAL A 148 -4.72 11.93 -3.88
C VAL A 148 -3.20 11.99 -3.76
N PHE A 149 -2.53 12.08 -4.89
CA PHE A 149 -1.09 12.11 -5.02
C PHE A 149 -0.53 13.51 -4.82
N THR A 150 -1.08 14.51 -5.52
CA THR A 150 -0.74 15.92 -5.33
C THR A 150 -1.96 16.83 -5.42
N ARG A 151 -1.86 18.00 -4.79
CA ARG A 151 -2.91 19.02 -4.78
C ARG A 151 -2.30 20.42 -4.81
N GLU A 152 -2.98 21.35 -5.48
CA GLU A 152 -2.70 22.77 -5.37
C GLU A 152 -2.96 23.27 -3.93
N ALA A 153 -1.89 23.60 -3.22
CA ALA A 153 -1.94 23.97 -1.81
C ALA A 153 -0.69 24.73 -1.38
N VAL A 154 -0.89 25.73 -0.52
CA VAL A 154 0.20 26.47 0.13
C VAL A 154 0.50 25.83 1.47
N LEU A 155 1.77 25.85 1.90
CA LEU A 155 2.13 25.45 3.26
C LEU A 155 1.31 26.28 4.25
N ASN A 156 0.73 25.62 5.25
CA ASN A 156 0.11 26.28 6.38
C ASN A 156 1.00 26.13 7.63
N PRO A 157 1.87 27.09 7.96
CA PRO A 157 2.70 26.99 9.16
C PRO A 157 1.92 27.05 10.47
N LYS A 158 0.63 27.41 10.43
CA LYS A 158 -0.26 27.43 11.61
C LYS A 158 -0.92 26.09 11.86
N ASP A 159 -0.80 25.14 10.93
CA ASP A 159 -1.28 23.78 11.09
C ASP A 159 -0.77 23.19 12.42
N PRO A 160 -1.63 22.54 13.22
CA PRO A 160 -1.26 21.99 14.52
C PRO A 160 -0.13 20.95 14.43
N VAL A 161 -0.13 20.10 13.40
CA VAL A 161 0.89 19.07 13.16
C VAL A 161 2.17 19.74 12.69
N TYR A 162 2.07 20.74 11.81
CA TYR A 162 3.25 21.52 11.42
C TYR A 162 3.95 22.14 12.62
N ARG A 163 3.19 22.79 13.52
CA ARG A 163 3.74 23.40 14.75
C ARG A 163 4.31 22.37 15.70
N LEU A 164 3.58 21.27 15.95
CA LEU A 164 4.04 20.16 16.78
C LEU A 164 5.41 19.65 16.32
N LEU A 165 5.59 19.43 15.01
CA LEU A 165 6.86 18.95 14.46
C LEU A 165 7.93 20.06 14.43
N ASN A 166 7.54 21.32 14.22
CA ASN A 166 8.47 22.45 14.18
C ASN A 166 9.14 22.74 15.54
N GLU A 167 8.37 22.59 16.62
CA GLU A 167 8.81 22.92 17.99
C GLU A 167 9.84 21.90 18.54
N HIS A 168 10.05 20.78 17.85
CA HIS A 168 10.96 19.72 18.26
C HIS A 168 12.08 19.54 17.21
N PRO A 169 13.31 20.02 17.47
CA PRO A 169 14.42 19.96 16.52
C PRO A 169 14.70 18.56 15.96
N GLY A 170 14.53 17.50 16.78
CA GLY A 170 14.71 16.11 16.37
C GLY A 170 13.63 15.56 15.42
N LEU A 171 12.63 16.36 15.05
CA LEU A 171 11.52 15.97 14.17
C LEU A 171 11.47 16.76 12.86
N LYS A 172 12.48 17.60 12.57
CA LYS A 172 12.50 18.43 11.36
C LYS A 172 12.47 17.62 10.06
N GLU A 173 13.14 16.46 10.03
CA GLU A 173 13.12 15.57 8.87
C GLU A 173 11.71 15.03 8.63
N LEU A 174 11.00 14.63 9.69
CA LEU A 174 9.61 14.19 9.59
C LEU A 174 8.68 15.34 9.14
N GLN A 175 8.91 16.57 9.62
CA GLN A 175 8.18 17.75 9.14
C GLN A 175 8.38 17.94 7.63
N GLY A 176 9.63 17.87 7.15
CA GLY A 176 9.96 18.02 5.73
C GLY A 176 9.31 16.97 4.83
N ILE A 177 9.13 15.75 5.36
CA ILE A 177 8.41 14.65 4.70
C ILE A 177 6.90 14.91 4.67
N VAL A 178 6.29 15.20 5.83
CA VAL A 178 4.82 15.36 5.97
C VAL A 178 4.31 16.61 5.25
N PHE A 179 5.11 17.67 5.15
CA PHE A 179 4.73 18.91 4.48
C PHE A 179 5.49 19.17 3.18
N LEU A 180 6.01 18.10 2.56
CA LEU A 180 6.81 18.14 1.34
C LEU A 180 6.09 18.93 0.23
N GLY A 181 6.82 19.86 -0.39
CA GLY A 181 6.39 20.52 -1.62
C GLY A 181 6.50 19.58 -2.83
N SER A 182 5.58 19.70 -3.78
CA SER A 182 5.77 19.05 -5.08
C SER A 182 6.89 19.75 -5.88
N PRO A 183 7.52 19.08 -6.86
CA PRO A 183 8.35 19.76 -7.85
C PRO A 183 7.61 20.89 -8.59
N ASN A 184 6.27 20.81 -8.69
CA ASN A 184 5.47 21.98 -9.02
C ASN A 184 5.29 22.85 -7.76
N PRO A 185 5.79 24.10 -7.74
CA PRO A 185 5.76 24.95 -6.54
C PRO A 185 4.34 25.36 -6.09
N ASP A 186 3.35 25.27 -6.97
CA ASP A 186 1.95 25.55 -6.64
C ASP A 186 1.29 24.39 -5.86
N ARG A 187 1.98 23.24 -5.76
CA ARG A 187 1.40 21.97 -5.30
C ARG A 187 2.15 21.35 -4.12
N ARG A 188 1.45 20.49 -3.38
CA ARG A 188 1.99 19.66 -2.29
C ARG A 188 1.90 18.19 -2.64
N MET A 189 2.89 17.42 -2.21
CA MET A 189 2.81 15.96 -2.21
C MET A 189 1.88 15.52 -1.08
N LEU A 190 0.95 14.59 -1.34
CA LEU A 190 -0.06 14.19 -0.37
C LEU A 190 -0.12 12.69 -0.10
N VAL A 191 -0.11 11.85 -1.14
CA VAL A 191 -0.35 10.40 -1.04
C VAL A 191 -1.38 10.06 0.07
N ALA A 192 -2.56 10.67 -0.02
CA ALA A 192 -3.55 10.71 1.05
C ALA A 192 -4.85 10.01 0.65
N SER A 193 -5.35 9.16 1.53
CA SER A 193 -6.49 8.29 1.25
C SER A 193 -7.79 9.08 1.17
N ILE A 194 -8.69 8.62 0.28
CA ILE A 194 -10.02 9.24 0.07
C ILE A 194 -11.14 8.54 0.84
N GLY A 195 -10.85 7.38 1.44
CA GLY A 195 -11.82 6.55 2.15
C GLY A 195 -11.23 5.20 2.55
N ASN A 196 -12.09 4.23 2.87
CA ASN A 196 -11.64 2.86 3.12
C ASN A 196 -11.14 2.20 1.83
N SER A 197 -10.10 1.37 1.92
CA SER A 197 -9.67 0.47 0.85
C SER A 197 -10.66 -0.68 0.65
N THR A 198 -10.62 -1.30 -0.53
CA THR A 198 -11.22 -2.62 -0.74
C THR A 198 -10.15 -3.68 -0.52
N ASN A 199 -10.27 -4.45 0.58
CA ASN A 199 -9.29 -5.47 0.96
C ASN A 199 -9.86 -6.90 0.89
N ASN A 200 -9.01 -7.90 1.08
CA ASN A 200 -9.43 -9.31 0.97
C ASN A 200 -10.55 -9.72 1.93
N VAL A 201 -10.70 -9.08 3.09
CA VAL A 201 -11.80 -9.35 4.03
C VAL A 201 -13.10 -8.75 3.53
N VAL A 202 -13.06 -7.50 3.03
CA VAL A 202 -14.22 -6.86 2.37
C VAL A 202 -14.71 -7.74 1.21
N ILE A 203 -13.79 -8.16 0.35
CA ILE A 203 -14.11 -8.98 -0.82
C ILE A 203 -14.73 -10.32 -0.42
N GLU A 204 -14.16 -11.00 0.57
CA GLU A 204 -14.66 -12.29 1.05
C GLU A 204 -16.04 -12.18 1.70
N GLN A 205 -16.28 -11.16 2.51
CA GLN A 205 -17.57 -10.97 3.17
C GLN A 205 -18.71 -10.70 2.18
N GLU A 206 -18.45 -9.91 1.13
CA GLU A 206 -19.46 -9.54 0.13
C GLU A 206 -19.65 -10.62 -0.94
N SER A 207 -18.55 -11.15 -1.47
CA SER A 207 -18.59 -12.08 -2.62
C SER A 207 -18.52 -13.57 -2.24
N LYS A 208 -18.27 -13.90 -0.97
CA LYS A 208 -18.10 -15.27 -0.42
C LYS A 208 -16.91 -16.06 -0.95
N GLU A 209 -16.12 -15.47 -1.84
CA GLU A 209 -14.84 -15.99 -2.31
C GLU A 209 -13.87 -14.80 -2.48
N ASN A 210 -12.56 -15.02 -2.56
CA ASN A 210 -11.57 -13.93 -2.73
C ASN A 210 -10.47 -14.27 -3.74
N TRP A 211 -9.58 -15.20 -3.41
CA TRP A 211 -8.31 -15.43 -4.10
C TRP A 211 -8.49 -16.22 -5.40
N GLY A 212 -7.68 -15.90 -6.43
CA GLY A 212 -7.68 -16.62 -7.71
C GLY A 212 -9.00 -16.51 -8.49
N ARG A 213 -9.84 -15.52 -8.17
CA ARG A 213 -11.13 -15.28 -8.81
C ARG A 213 -11.13 -13.94 -9.54
N GLU A 214 -11.95 -13.85 -10.57
CA GLU A 214 -12.21 -12.57 -11.23
C GLU A 214 -12.99 -11.63 -10.29
N ARG A 215 -12.52 -10.39 -10.13
CA ARG A 215 -13.18 -9.31 -9.39
C ARG A 215 -13.06 -8.01 -10.15
N PHE A 216 -14.03 -7.13 -9.93
CA PHE A 216 -14.17 -5.89 -10.66
C PHE A 216 -14.24 -4.71 -9.68
N PHE A 217 -13.54 -3.62 -10.00
CA PHE A 217 -13.51 -2.44 -9.15
C PHE A 217 -13.86 -1.21 -9.97
N VAL A 218 -14.75 -0.37 -9.45
CA VAL A 218 -15.19 0.88 -10.08
C VAL A 218 -14.78 2.04 -9.19
N VAL A 219 -13.91 2.92 -9.69
CA VAL A 219 -13.49 4.14 -8.99
C VAL A 219 -14.11 5.33 -9.73
N THR A 220 -14.99 6.09 -9.08
CA THR A 220 -15.69 7.19 -9.79
C THR A 220 -16.23 8.26 -8.84
N PRO A 221 -16.36 9.52 -9.30
CA PRO A 221 -16.99 10.57 -8.51
C PRO A 221 -18.52 10.58 -8.51
N ASP A 222 -19.14 9.85 -9.44
CA ASP A 222 -20.59 9.92 -9.71
C ASP A 222 -21.26 8.56 -9.49
N GLU A 223 -22.26 8.50 -8.60
CA GLU A 223 -23.08 7.31 -8.35
C GLU A 223 -23.79 6.84 -9.63
N ALA A 224 -24.14 7.75 -10.54
CA ALA A 224 -24.75 7.38 -11.82
C ALA A 224 -23.74 6.64 -12.71
N MET A 225 -22.48 7.08 -12.74
CA MET A 225 -21.39 6.37 -13.42
C MET A 225 -21.13 5.02 -12.76
N ALA A 226 -21.09 4.95 -11.41
CA ALA A 226 -20.92 3.70 -10.68
C ALA A 226 -22.01 2.67 -11.03
N THR A 227 -23.26 3.14 -11.08
CA THR A 227 -24.42 2.32 -11.46
C THR A 227 -24.31 1.86 -12.91
N ALA A 228 -23.94 2.75 -13.83
CA ALA A 228 -23.80 2.42 -15.24
C ALA A 228 -22.69 1.38 -15.48
N MET A 229 -21.52 1.55 -14.85
CA MET A 229 -20.40 0.61 -14.96
C MET A 229 -20.74 -0.74 -14.35
N THR A 230 -21.34 -0.75 -13.15
CA THR A 230 -21.80 -1.98 -12.49
C THR A 230 -22.82 -2.72 -13.34
N ASN A 231 -23.82 -2.04 -13.90
CA ASN A 231 -24.82 -2.67 -14.77
C ASN A 231 -24.19 -3.25 -16.04
N ALA A 232 -23.24 -2.55 -16.65
CA ALA A 232 -22.52 -3.04 -17.82
C ALA A 232 -21.64 -4.26 -17.49
N LEU A 233 -21.00 -4.30 -16.32
CA LEU A 233 -20.23 -5.46 -15.83
C LEU A 233 -21.14 -6.66 -15.55
N VAL A 234 -22.25 -6.47 -14.83
CA VAL A 234 -23.23 -7.54 -14.52
C VAL A 234 -23.93 -8.07 -15.78
N GLY A 235 -23.98 -7.27 -16.85
CA GLY A 235 -24.42 -7.72 -18.17
C GLY A 235 -23.48 -8.73 -18.83
N LEU A 236 -22.23 -8.84 -18.38
CA LEU A 236 -21.26 -9.80 -18.89
C LEU A 236 -21.54 -11.20 -18.34
N LYS A 237 -21.23 -12.21 -19.15
CA LYS A 237 -21.45 -13.61 -18.76
C LYS A 237 -20.65 -13.99 -17.52
N GLY A 238 -21.35 -14.41 -16.48
CA GLY A 238 -20.76 -14.96 -15.25
C GLY A 238 -20.23 -13.92 -14.27
N VAL A 239 -20.68 -12.66 -14.40
CA VAL A 239 -20.37 -11.58 -13.45
C VAL A 239 -21.58 -11.32 -12.58
N ASP A 240 -21.42 -11.50 -11.27
CA ASP A 240 -22.47 -11.21 -10.29
C ASP A 240 -22.26 -9.83 -9.66
N ALA A 241 -23.34 -9.17 -9.24
CA ALA A 241 -23.27 -7.82 -8.66
C ALA A 241 -22.39 -7.75 -7.40
N ASN A 242 -22.34 -8.82 -6.61
CA ASN A 242 -21.49 -8.89 -5.42
C ASN A 242 -19.99 -9.10 -5.72
N GLN A 243 -19.61 -9.17 -7.00
CA GLN A 243 -18.22 -9.24 -7.46
C GLN A 243 -17.69 -7.87 -7.93
N VAL A 244 -18.55 -6.84 -7.94
CA VAL A 244 -18.23 -5.47 -8.36
C VAL A 244 -18.17 -4.55 -7.15
N PHE A 245 -16.99 -3.99 -6.87
CA PHE A 245 -16.73 -3.14 -5.71
C PHE A 245 -16.59 -1.68 -6.16
N THR A 246 -17.26 -0.75 -5.49
CA THR A 246 -17.16 0.68 -5.83
C THR A 246 -16.31 1.42 -4.81
N GLU A 247 -15.28 2.12 -5.28
CA GLU A 247 -14.52 3.12 -4.51
C GLU A 247 -15.08 4.52 -4.83
N PRO A 248 -15.83 5.14 -3.91
CA PRO A 248 -16.40 6.47 -4.14
C PRO A 248 -15.34 7.57 -4.05
N VAL A 249 -15.30 8.46 -5.05
CA VAL A 249 -14.42 9.65 -5.07
C VAL A 249 -15.26 10.91 -4.87
N SER A 250 -15.51 11.34 -3.63
CA SER A 250 -16.38 12.51 -3.42
C SER A 250 -15.79 13.81 -3.98
N PRO A 251 -16.50 14.53 -4.88
CA PRO A 251 -16.10 15.87 -5.33
C PRO A 251 -16.06 16.93 -4.22
N LYS A 252 -16.65 16.63 -3.04
CA LYS A 252 -16.58 17.48 -1.84
C LYS A 252 -15.25 17.33 -1.09
N LEU A 253 -14.54 16.24 -1.33
CA LEU A 253 -13.27 15.90 -0.68
C LEU A 253 -12.08 16.09 -1.63
N ALA A 254 -12.20 15.58 -2.86
CA ALA A 254 -11.18 15.65 -3.89
C ALA A 254 -11.57 16.61 -5.02
N ARG A 255 -10.59 17.35 -5.54
CA ARG A 255 -10.78 18.30 -6.65
C ARG A 255 -10.70 17.54 -7.97
N VAL A 256 -11.81 16.95 -8.38
CA VAL A 256 -11.93 16.21 -9.64
C VAL A 256 -12.03 17.16 -10.85
N GLY A 257 -11.70 16.66 -12.04
CA GLY A 257 -11.66 17.39 -13.31
C GLY A 257 -10.32 17.25 -14.04
N TYR A 258 -10.24 17.79 -15.25
CA TYR A 258 -9.07 17.65 -16.14
C TYR A 258 -8.11 18.85 -16.12
N GLY A 259 -8.57 20.01 -15.65
CA GLY A 259 -7.82 21.28 -15.69
C GLY A 259 -6.80 21.42 -14.55
N ARG A 260 -5.82 22.32 -14.70
CA ARG A 260 -4.63 22.49 -13.82
C ARG A 260 -4.88 22.42 -12.30
N GLN A 261 -6.03 22.92 -11.82
CA GLN A 261 -6.40 22.98 -10.41
C GLN A 261 -6.87 21.65 -9.81
N ALA A 262 -7.20 20.66 -10.66
CA ALA A 262 -7.60 19.33 -10.21
C ALA A 262 -6.46 18.63 -9.45
N ASP A 263 -6.85 17.73 -8.55
CA ASP A 263 -5.96 16.82 -7.85
C ASP A 263 -5.41 15.75 -8.81
N ASP A 264 -4.16 15.37 -8.62
CA ASP A 264 -3.61 14.18 -9.27
C ASP A 264 -3.82 12.99 -8.33
N PHE A 265 -4.21 11.85 -8.88
CA PHE A 265 -4.46 10.60 -8.15
C PHE A 265 -3.44 9.55 -8.55
N ILE A 266 -3.23 8.58 -7.66
CA ILE A 266 -2.59 7.30 -7.97
C ILE A 266 -3.49 6.17 -7.48
N THR A 267 -3.45 5.02 -8.15
CA THR A 267 -4.15 3.81 -7.72
C THR A 267 -3.17 2.66 -7.66
N TYR A 268 -3.19 1.93 -6.55
CA TYR A 268 -2.28 0.82 -6.35
C TYR A 268 -2.91 -0.33 -5.57
N ILE A 269 -2.32 -1.50 -5.75
CA ILE A 269 -2.62 -2.72 -5.03
C ILE A 269 -1.43 -3.06 -4.17
N ARG A 270 -1.74 -3.48 -2.94
CA ARG A 270 -0.79 -4.17 -2.09
C ARG A 270 -1.16 -5.64 -1.99
N TYR A 271 -0.17 -6.51 -2.20
CA TYR A 271 -0.29 -7.96 -2.07
C TYR A 271 0.89 -8.51 -1.27
N SER A 272 0.62 -8.95 -0.03
CA SER A 272 1.65 -9.25 0.97
C SER A 272 1.48 -10.64 1.58
N MET A 273 2.61 -11.31 1.84
CA MET A 273 2.68 -12.63 2.48
C MET A 273 1.87 -13.72 1.75
N PRO A 274 2.24 -14.05 0.49
CA PRO A 274 1.63 -15.18 -0.21
C PRO A 274 1.86 -16.49 0.55
N ASN A 275 0.83 -17.32 0.66
CA ASN A 275 0.95 -18.65 1.26
C ASN A 275 1.87 -19.56 0.43
N ASP A 276 1.85 -19.38 -0.89
CA ASP A 276 2.78 -20.01 -1.84
C ASP A 276 3.58 -18.90 -2.54
N ILE A 277 4.87 -18.77 -2.16
CA ILE A 277 5.77 -17.73 -2.67
C ILE A 277 5.96 -17.84 -4.18
N ALA A 278 6.03 -19.06 -4.73
CA ALA A 278 6.26 -19.26 -6.16
C ALA A 278 5.05 -18.82 -6.98
N ARG A 279 3.83 -19.21 -6.55
CA ARG A 279 2.60 -18.75 -7.20
C ARG A 279 2.39 -17.24 -7.05
N GLY A 280 2.73 -16.69 -5.88
CA GLY A 280 2.69 -15.23 -5.65
C GLY A 280 3.64 -14.48 -6.58
N ARG A 281 4.85 -15.01 -6.82
CA ARG A 281 5.80 -14.45 -7.79
C ARG A 281 5.26 -14.54 -9.22
N GLN A 282 4.74 -15.71 -9.60
CA GLN A 282 4.15 -15.91 -10.92
C GLN A 282 3.02 -14.90 -11.19
N TRP A 283 2.13 -14.66 -10.22
CA TRP A 283 1.08 -13.67 -10.36
C TRP A 283 1.65 -12.24 -10.54
N ARG A 284 2.72 -11.88 -9.82
CA ARG A 284 3.40 -10.58 -9.97
C ARG A 284 4.12 -10.41 -11.32
N GLU A 285 4.60 -11.50 -11.92
CA GLU A 285 5.22 -11.49 -13.26
C GLU A 285 4.17 -11.37 -14.38
N GLN A 286 2.97 -11.92 -14.16
CA GLN A 286 1.90 -11.92 -15.16
C GLN A 286 0.99 -10.70 -15.06
N LEU A 287 0.72 -10.25 -13.83
CA LEU A 287 -0.28 -9.24 -13.49
C LEU A 287 -1.55 -9.41 -14.33
N PRO A 288 -2.35 -10.48 -14.11
CA PRO A 288 -3.56 -10.78 -14.89
C PRO A 288 -4.72 -9.82 -14.55
N LEU A 289 -4.49 -8.52 -14.71
CA LEU A 289 -5.44 -7.45 -14.47
C LEU A 289 -5.23 -6.32 -15.48
N THR A 290 -6.30 -5.61 -15.79
CA THR A 290 -6.30 -4.40 -16.62
C THR A 290 -7.13 -3.31 -15.94
N ILE A 291 -6.99 -2.10 -16.43
CA ILE A 291 -7.76 -0.95 -15.97
C ILE A 291 -8.23 -0.15 -17.18
N LEU A 292 -9.51 0.22 -17.20
CA LEU A 292 -10.11 1.03 -18.24
C LEU A 292 -10.47 2.39 -17.67
N ARG A 293 -10.15 3.46 -18.40
CA ARG A 293 -10.76 4.78 -18.20
C ARG A 293 -12.00 4.86 -19.06
N VAL A 294 -13.12 5.24 -18.46
CA VAL A 294 -14.41 5.34 -19.14
C VAL A 294 -15.01 6.69 -18.82
N ARG A 295 -15.16 7.56 -19.83
CA ARG A 295 -15.80 8.88 -19.63
C ARG A 295 -17.01 9.06 -20.52
N ASP A 296 -18.03 9.73 -20.00
CA ASP A 296 -19.18 10.14 -20.80
C ASP A 296 -18.76 11.29 -21.73
N THR A 297 -18.94 11.10 -23.04
CA THR A 297 -18.54 12.06 -24.09
C THR A 297 -19.29 13.38 -24.03
N LYS A 298 -20.45 13.44 -23.37
CA LYS A 298 -21.18 14.69 -23.13
C LYS A 298 -20.50 15.55 -22.06
N GLY A 299 -19.61 14.96 -21.25
CA GLY A 299 -18.93 15.62 -20.15
C GLY A 299 -19.91 16.26 -19.14
N GLY A 300 -19.42 17.26 -18.42
CA GLY A 300 -20.19 18.02 -17.42
C GLY A 300 -19.95 17.57 -15.99
N GLN A 301 -20.76 18.12 -15.08
CA GLN A 301 -20.73 17.80 -13.66
C GLN A 301 -21.29 16.40 -13.38
N ALA A 302 -20.90 15.82 -12.25
CA ALA A 302 -21.44 14.54 -11.78
C ALA A 302 -22.97 14.63 -11.67
N ILE A 303 -23.68 13.63 -12.19
CA ILE A 303 -25.15 13.61 -12.15
C ILE A 303 -25.63 13.40 -10.71
N LYS A 304 -25.00 12.48 -10.00
CA LYS A 304 -25.27 12.16 -8.61
C LYS A 304 -23.93 11.98 -7.88
N PRO A 305 -23.26 13.09 -7.49
CA PRO A 305 -21.96 13.02 -6.86
C PRO A 305 -22.01 12.28 -5.52
N PHE A 306 -21.00 11.45 -5.25
CA PHE A 306 -20.87 10.81 -3.95
C PHE A 306 -20.65 11.83 -2.83
N ASP A 307 -21.28 11.60 -1.67
CA ASP A 307 -20.89 12.23 -0.42
C ASP A 307 -19.52 11.74 0.06
N ILE A 308 -18.92 12.46 1.01
CA ILE A 308 -17.63 12.09 1.58
C ILE A 308 -17.77 10.73 2.29
N PRO A 309 -16.98 9.70 1.88
CA PRO A 309 -17.10 8.37 2.46
C PRO A 309 -16.78 8.38 3.95
N GLN A 310 -17.56 7.67 4.75
CA GLN A 310 -17.26 7.49 6.17
C GLN A 310 -16.23 6.37 6.35
N TYR A 311 -15.21 6.60 7.15
CA TYR A 311 -14.33 5.52 7.59
C TYR A 311 -15.05 4.56 8.52
N GLU A 312 -14.74 3.28 8.37
CA GLU A 312 -15.21 2.27 9.31
C GLU A 312 -14.49 2.40 10.64
N GLU A 313 -15.19 2.09 11.73
CA GLU A 313 -14.58 2.07 13.06
C GLU A 313 -13.55 0.93 13.15
N LYS A 314 -12.36 1.25 13.65
CA LYS A 314 -11.34 0.27 13.98
C LYS A 314 -11.63 -0.34 15.34
N VAL A 315 -11.57 -1.66 15.43
CA VAL A 315 -11.72 -2.44 16.67
C VAL A 315 -10.47 -3.28 16.91
N ALA A 316 -10.29 -3.83 18.11
CA ALA A 316 -9.18 -4.72 18.43
C ALA A 316 -9.70 -5.91 19.24
N ASN A 317 -9.38 -7.13 18.80
CA ASN A 317 -9.78 -8.38 19.45
C ASN A 317 -9.20 -8.51 20.86
N THR A 318 -8.02 -7.95 21.10
CA THR A 318 -7.36 -7.92 22.41
C THR A 318 -6.94 -6.50 22.77
N ASP A 319 -7.21 -6.09 24.01
CA ASP A 319 -6.63 -4.88 24.60
C ASP A 319 -5.22 -5.17 25.12
N GLU A 320 -4.21 -4.81 24.31
CA GLU A 320 -2.81 -5.07 24.62
C GLU A 320 -2.30 -4.22 25.79
N ARG A 321 -3.03 -3.18 26.23
CA ARG A 321 -2.62 -2.40 27.41
C ARG A 321 -2.48 -3.26 28.66
N THR A 322 -3.20 -4.38 28.72
CA THR A 322 -3.06 -5.41 29.77
C THR A 322 -1.67 -6.06 29.81
N LEU A 323 -0.94 -6.04 28.69
CA LEU A 323 0.41 -6.60 28.53
C LEU A 323 1.54 -5.59 28.86
N LYS A 324 1.21 -4.34 29.24
CA LYS A 324 2.21 -3.27 29.45
C LYS A 324 3.26 -3.63 30.50
N GLY A 325 2.84 -4.28 31.59
CA GLY A 325 3.74 -4.73 32.64
C GLY A 325 4.73 -5.80 32.15
N ASP A 326 4.28 -6.72 31.29
CA ASP A 326 5.11 -7.77 30.71
C ASP A 326 6.07 -7.23 29.63
N LEU A 327 5.62 -6.28 28.81
CA LEU A 327 6.51 -5.57 27.89
C LEU A 327 7.64 -4.86 28.65
N SER A 328 7.32 -4.19 29.75
CA SER A 328 8.31 -3.50 30.60
C SER A 328 9.32 -4.47 31.22
N ARG A 329 8.84 -5.64 31.71
CA ARG A 329 9.70 -6.72 32.22
C ARG A 329 10.61 -7.29 31.14
N LEU A 330 10.08 -7.50 29.93
CA LEU A 330 10.84 -8.00 28.79
C LEU A 330 11.96 -7.01 28.40
N VAL A 331 11.64 -5.72 28.26
CA VAL A 331 12.63 -4.67 27.97
C VAL A 331 13.74 -4.66 29.03
N ALA A 332 13.38 -4.71 30.32
CA ALA A 332 14.37 -4.76 31.41
C ALA A 332 15.24 -6.02 31.34
N ALA A 333 14.66 -7.18 31.04
CA ALA A 333 15.40 -8.44 30.90
C ALA A 333 16.37 -8.44 29.70
N VAL A 334 15.98 -7.82 28.58
CA VAL A 334 16.86 -7.64 27.42
C VAL A 334 18.04 -6.74 27.79
N LYS A 335 17.79 -5.61 28.49
CA LYS A 335 18.87 -4.74 28.99
C LYS A 335 19.80 -5.44 29.98
N GLU A 336 19.26 -6.24 30.89
CA GLU A 336 20.03 -7.04 31.85
C GLU A 336 20.94 -8.04 31.14
N TYR A 337 20.42 -8.71 30.11
CA TYR A 337 21.20 -9.67 29.29
C TYR A 337 22.39 -9.02 28.58
N TRP A 338 22.26 -7.75 28.19
CA TRP A 338 23.35 -6.96 27.63
C TRP A 338 24.26 -6.29 28.68
N GLY A 339 23.91 -6.34 29.97
CA GLY A 339 24.61 -5.59 31.01
C GLY A 339 24.53 -4.07 30.83
N GLN A 340 23.58 -3.56 30.03
CA GLN A 340 23.45 -2.17 29.62
C GLN A 340 22.07 -1.64 30.00
N THR A 341 21.93 -1.28 31.28
CA THR A 341 20.64 -0.98 31.93
C THR A 341 20.30 0.51 32.05
N GLY A 342 21.06 1.40 31.38
CA GLY A 342 20.81 2.83 31.45
C GLY A 342 19.42 3.23 30.96
N ASP A 343 18.80 4.24 31.56
CA ASP A 343 17.46 4.69 31.15
C ASP A 343 17.47 5.39 29.77
N GLY A 344 18.58 6.03 29.41
CA GLY A 344 18.74 6.80 28.18
C GLY A 344 18.91 5.98 26.90
N ASN A 345 19.04 4.66 26.99
CA ASN A 345 19.28 3.80 25.83
C ASN A 345 18.00 3.19 25.24
N SER A 346 16.81 3.59 25.71
CA SER A 346 15.54 3.09 25.19
C SER A 346 14.60 4.21 24.79
N LEU A 347 13.88 4.01 23.69
CA LEU A 347 12.89 4.94 23.16
C LEU A 347 11.62 4.18 22.76
N ASP A 348 10.47 4.68 23.21
CA ASP A 348 9.17 4.15 22.82
C ASP A 348 8.84 4.49 21.36
N PHE A 349 8.13 3.61 20.68
CA PHE A 349 7.49 3.93 19.41
C PHE A 349 6.30 4.86 19.64
N ARG A 350 5.90 5.58 18.58
CA ARG A 350 4.71 6.44 18.55
C ARG A 350 3.71 5.90 17.56
N SER A 351 2.44 5.89 17.93
CA SER A 351 1.35 5.61 16.99
C SER A 351 1.21 6.79 16.03
N LEU A 352 1.38 6.57 14.73
CA LEU A 352 1.20 7.63 13.72
C LEU A 352 -0.25 8.10 13.64
N SER A 353 -1.23 7.26 14.00
CA SER A 353 -2.64 7.66 14.09
C SER A 353 -2.92 8.57 15.30
N LEU A 354 -2.32 8.27 16.46
CA LEU A 354 -2.61 9.00 17.70
C LEU A 354 -1.68 10.19 17.95
N TRP A 355 -0.51 10.24 17.30
CA TRP A 355 0.52 11.26 17.59
C TRP A 355 0.57 12.39 16.58
N VAL A 356 0.60 12.11 15.28
CA VAL A 356 0.58 13.12 14.21
C VAL A 356 -0.66 12.98 13.33
N ASP A 357 -1.44 11.94 13.60
CA ASP A 357 -2.65 11.56 12.91
C ASP A 357 -2.46 11.55 11.39
N LEU A 358 -1.64 10.63 10.91
CA LEU A 358 -1.38 10.43 9.48
C LEU A 358 -2.35 9.44 8.84
N ILE A 359 -3.57 9.26 9.37
CA ILE A 359 -4.56 8.35 8.76
C ILE A 359 -5.92 9.02 8.69
N GLY A 360 -6.31 9.49 7.51
CA GLY A 360 -7.64 10.06 7.32
C GLY A 360 -7.74 11.17 6.27
N GLN A 361 -8.98 11.56 5.98
CA GLN A 361 -9.34 12.56 4.98
C GLN A 361 -8.92 13.99 5.37
N HIS A 362 -8.55 14.21 6.64
CA HIS A 362 -7.97 15.49 7.08
C HIS A 362 -6.60 15.77 6.44
N CYS A 363 -5.90 14.74 5.95
CA CYS A 363 -4.73 14.91 5.10
C CYS A 363 -5.07 15.68 3.81
N LEU A 364 -6.34 15.69 3.42
CA LEU A 364 -6.91 16.46 2.31
C LEU A 364 -7.57 17.77 2.79
N GLY A 365 -7.37 18.18 4.04
CA GLY A 365 -7.99 19.39 4.60
C GLY A 365 -9.46 19.24 4.97
N TYR A 366 -9.97 18.00 5.11
CA TYR A 366 -11.33 17.73 5.57
C TYR A 366 -11.33 17.20 7.01
N ASP A 367 -11.90 17.97 7.93
CA ASP A 367 -11.94 17.68 9.37
C ASP A 367 -12.95 16.59 9.79
N GLY A 368 -13.24 15.65 8.89
CA GLY A 368 -14.17 14.54 9.12
C GLY A 368 -13.68 13.50 10.12
N LEU A 369 -14.41 12.38 10.19
CA LEU A 369 -13.98 11.24 11.00
C LEU A 369 -12.73 10.56 10.39
N PRO A 370 -11.94 9.81 11.20
CA PRO A 370 -12.03 9.73 12.65
C PRO A 370 -11.69 11.07 13.32
N LYS A 371 -12.44 11.44 14.37
CA LYS A 371 -12.09 12.63 15.14
C LYS A 371 -10.69 12.44 15.72
N PRO A 372 -9.85 13.47 15.66
CA PRO A 372 -8.53 13.35 16.24
C PRO A 372 -8.59 13.29 17.76
N GLU A 373 -7.45 12.97 18.36
CA GLU A 373 -7.26 13.15 19.80
C GLU A 373 -7.54 14.59 20.23
N SER A 374 -8.10 14.76 21.43
CA SER A 374 -8.62 16.06 21.92
C SER A 374 -7.63 17.21 21.95
N TRP A 375 -6.32 16.92 21.93
CA TRP A 375 -5.26 17.92 21.92
C TRP A 375 -4.93 18.44 20.50
N ILE A 376 -5.38 17.77 19.43
CA ILE A 376 -5.21 18.23 18.04
C ILE A 376 -6.28 19.27 17.72
N THR A 377 -5.86 20.49 17.39
CA THR A 377 -6.77 21.59 17.02
C THR A 377 -7.00 21.64 15.51
N LEU A 378 -8.25 21.55 15.07
CA LEU A 378 -8.63 21.66 13.65
C LEU A 378 -8.73 23.14 13.18
N PRO A 379 -8.63 23.44 11.87
CA PRO A 379 -8.38 22.51 10.76
C PRO A 379 -6.91 22.12 10.64
N ARG A 380 -6.68 20.96 10.01
CA ARG A 380 -5.34 20.47 9.67
C ARG A 380 -5.27 20.00 8.22
N GLY A 381 -4.06 19.88 7.70
CA GLY A 381 -3.81 19.62 6.30
C GLY A 381 -4.08 20.83 5.40
N PRO A 382 -3.92 20.66 4.08
CA PRO A 382 -3.50 19.43 3.41
C PRO A 382 -2.03 19.07 3.73
N MET A 383 -1.74 17.78 3.90
CA MET A 383 -0.42 17.25 4.24
C MET A 383 -0.22 15.84 3.68
N ASN A 384 1.04 15.42 3.58
CA ASN A 384 1.42 14.09 3.13
C ASN A 384 1.16 13.05 4.22
N CYS A 385 0.31 12.08 3.92
CA CYS A 385 -0.01 10.95 4.81
C CYS A 385 0.63 9.63 4.38
N LEU A 386 1.58 9.71 3.44
CA LEU A 386 2.56 8.65 3.15
C LEU A 386 1.91 7.31 2.77
N GLY A 387 0.82 7.36 2.00
CA GLY A 387 0.08 6.17 1.58
C GLY A 387 -0.70 5.55 2.73
N ASP A 388 -1.38 6.38 3.51
CA ASP A 388 -2.23 5.94 4.60
C ASP A 388 -3.37 5.05 4.12
N GLY A 389 -3.90 4.25 5.05
CA GLY A 389 -5.06 3.41 4.84
C GLY A 389 -5.60 2.89 6.16
N GLN A 390 -6.88 2.53 6.20
CA GLN A 390 -7.52 2.00 7.42
C GLN A 390 -7.09 0.57 7.77
N ASP A 391 -6.39 -0.12 6.87
CA ASP A 391 -6.11 -1.55 6.99
C ASP A 391 -4.99 -1.89 7.96
N ALA A 392 -4.30 -0.91 8.54
CA ALA A 392 -3.28 -1.15 9.56
C ALA A 392 -3.31 -0.13 10.69
N ASP A 393 -2.72 -0.48 11.83
CA ASP A 393 -2.14 0.52 12.72
C ASP A 393 -0.66 0.73 12.36
N TYR A 394 -0.17 1.96 12.51
CA TYR A 394 1.18 2.33 12.12
C TYR A 394 1.92 2.90 13.32
N GLN A 395 3.04 2.30 13.67
CA GLN A 395 3.82 2.65 14.84
C GLN A 395 5.28 2.87 14.44
N ILE A 396 5.80 4.07 14.68
CA ILE A 396 7.13 4.49 14.24
C ILE A 396 8.06 4.65 15.44
N SER A 397 9.34 4.29 15.30
CA SER A 397 10.33 4.58 16.34
C SER A 397 10.44 6.09 16.59
N SER A 398 10.52 6.51 17.87
CA SER A 398 10.69 7.93 18.21
C SER A 398 12.02 8.50 17.74
N GLY A 399 13.07 7.68 17.74
CA GLY A 399 14.41 8.04 17.26
C GLY A 399 14.72 7.50 15.87
N THR A 400 15.87 7.92 15.37
CA THR A 400 16.61 7.29 14.27
C THR A 400 17.91 6.73 14.85
N PHE A 401 18.45 5.69 14.23
CA PHE A 401 19.58 4.95 14.80
C PHE A 401 20.73 4.87 13.82
N SER A 402 21.94 5.21 14.26
CA SER A 402 23.17 4.89 13.53
C SER A 402 23.60 3.45 13.86
N LEU A 403 24.30 2.81 12.92
CA LEU A 403 24.85 1.46 13.09
C LEU A 403 26.37 1.41 12.91
N ASP A 404 27.04 2.55 12.71
CA ASP A 404 28.41 2.56 12.17
C ASP A 404 29.53 2.42 13.20
N ASP A 405 29.23 2.58 14.49
CA ASP A 405 30.16 2.48 15.61
C ASP A 405 29.75 1.32 16.54
N ASP A 406 29.53 0.15 15.93
CA ASP A 406 29.17 -1.12 16.58
C ASP A 406 27.82 -1.12 17.34
N GLN A 407 26.94 -0.16 17.08
CA GLN A 407 25.61 -0.15 17.69
C GLN A 407 24.80 -1.37 17.27
N VAL A 408 24.07 -1.92 18.23
CA VAL A 408 23.06 -2.97 18.02
C VAL A 408 21.72 -2.45 18.54
N ILE A 409 20.73 -2.42 17.65
CA ILE A 409 19.39 -1.95 18.00
C ILE A 409 18.47 -3.14 18.21
N ALA A 410 17.95 -3.30 19.43
CA ALA A 410 16.88 -4.25 19.71
C ALA A 410 15.53 -3.55 19.56
N VAL A 411 14.58 -4.21 18.92
CA VAL A 411 13.17 -3.81 18.94
C VAL A 411 12.38 -4.86 19.70
N VAL A 412 11.65 -4.42 20.72
CA VAL A 412 10.86 -5.25 21.62
C VAL A 412 9.41 -4.81 21.53
N GLY A 413 8.50 -5.70 21.13
CA GLY A 413 7.10 -5.35 20.91
C GLY A 413 6.15 -6.53 21.01
N THR A 414 4.86 -6.27 20.81
CA THR A 414 3.82 -7.29 20.73
C THR A 414 3.71 -7.85 19.31
N LEU A 415 3.36 -9.14 19.19
CA LEU A 415 3.01 -9.77 17.91
C LEU A 415 1.49 -9.74 17.72
N GLY A 416 1.02 -8.87 16.83
CA GLY A 416 -0.40 -8.70 16.54
C GLY A 416 -1.11 -10.00 16.14
N THR A 417 -0.43 -10.91 15.44
CA THR A 417 -0.98 -12.23 15.08
C THR A 417 -1.20 -13.14 16.29
N LYS A 418 -0.45 -12.96 17.37
CA LYS A 418 -0.53 -13.75 18.61
C LYS A 418 -1.39 -13.08 19.68
N THR A 419 -1.61 -11.77 19.57
CA THR A 419 -2.66 -11.07 20.34
C THR A 419 -4.03 -11.17 19.66
N GLY A 420 -4.09 -11.62 18.40
CA GLY A 420 -5.31 -11.74 17.61
C GLY A 420 -5.75 -10.42 16.94
N ASN A 421 -4.92 -9.39 17.00
CA ASN A 421 -5.19 -8.05 16.46
C ASN A 421 -4.75 -7.88 14.99
N ALA A 422 -4.17 -8.90 14.36
CA ALA A 422 -3.62 -8.82 13.01
C ALA A 422 -3.73 -10.15 12.24
N THR A 423 -3.89 -10.08 10.92
CA THR A 423 -3.67 -11.24 10.03
C THR A 423 -2.18 -11.47 9.75
N TYR A 424 -1.37 -10.40 9.79
CA TYR A 424 0.09 -10.43 9.83
C TYR A 424 0.66 -9.14 10.46
N THR A 425 1.86 -9.24 11.03
CA THR A 425 2.60 -8.10 11.60
C THR A 425 3.87 -7.88 10.79
N SER A 426 4.17 -6.63 10.45
CA SER A 426 5.36 -6.21 9.70
C SER A 426 6.20 -5.27 10.56
N LEU A 427 7.50 -5.55 10.69
CA LEU A 427 8.51 -4.65 11.24
C LEU A 427 9.47 -4.22 10.13
N SER A 428 9.25 -3.02 9.59
CA SER A 428 10.09 -2.47 8.51
C SER A 428 11.26 -1.65 9.04
N VAL A 429 12.36 -1.69 8.28
CA VAL A 429 13.57 -0.90 8.46
C VAL A 429 13.73 0.00 7.25
N ASN A 430 13.81 1.30 7.50
CA ASN A 430 13.90 2.31 6.45
C ASN A 430 15.20 3.09 6.61
N TRP A 431 15.94 3.28 5.52
CA TRP A 431 16.94 4.34 5.42
C TRP A 431 16.24 5.69 5.56
N PHE A 432 16.76 6.53 6.45
CA PHE A 432 16.13 7.78 6.85
C PHE A 432 17.14 8.93 6.77
N PRO A 433 16.75 10.11 6.23
CA PRO A 433 15.38 10.59 5.92
C PRO A 433 14.79 10.20 4.55
N GLU A 434 15.50 9.44 3.72
CA GLU A 434 15.13 9.11 2.34
C GLU A 434 13.89 8.20 2.22
N LEU A 435 13.43 7.61 3.33
CA LEU A 435 12.30 6.69 3.39
C LEU A 435 12.41 5.53 2.38
N VAL A 436 13.60 4.97 2.24
CA VAL A 436 13.81 3.75 1.44
C VAL A 436 13.71 2.56 2.37
N GLY A 437 12.73 1.69 2.17
CA GLY A 437 12.65 0.42 2.88
C GLY A 437 13.78 -0.50 2.44
N VAL A 438 14.64 -0.89 3.38
CA VAL A 438 15.80 -1.75 3.14
C VAL A 438 15.60 -3.18 3.64
N ALA A 439 14.70 -3.36 4.60
CA ALA A 439 14.34 -4.67 5.14
C ALA A 439 12.94 -4.66 5.75
N ASN A 440 12.34 -5.84 5.87
CA ASN A 440 11.08 -6.04 6.58
C ASN A 440 11.07 -7.43 7.26
N ARG A 441 10.80 -7.47 8.56
CA ARG A 441 10.68 -8.69 9.35
C ARG A 441 9.22 -8.91 9.71
N ASP A 442 8.61 -9.92 9.10
CA ASP A 442 7.21 -10.27 9.33
C ASP A 442 7.07 -11.28 10.48
N ASP A 443 5.85 -11.49 10.97
CA ASP A 443 5.56 -12.31 12.15
C ASP A 443 6.25 -13.69 12.16
N PRO A 444 6.34 -14.48 11.07
CA PRO A 444 7.02 -15.78 11.14
C PRO A 444 8.51 -15.69 11.49
N VAL A 445 9.16 -14.56 11.18
CA VAL A 445 10.58 -14.30 11.53
C VAL A 445 10.71 -13.77 12.95
N LEU A 446 9.67 -13.13 13.48
CA LEU A 446 9.66 -12.55 14.82
C LEU A 446 9.19 -13.53 15.90
N GLU A 447 8.43 -14.57 15.52
CA GLU A 447 7.96 -15.62 16.41
C GLU A 447 9.10 -16.28 17.19
N GLU A 448 8.82 -16.68 18.43
CA GLU A 448 9.78 -17.32 19.35
C GLU A 448 10.99 -16.48 19.78
N SER A 449 11.20 -15.27 19.21
CA SER A 449 12.38 -14.45 19.50
C SER A 449 12.46 -13.95 20.96
N ALA A 450 11.32 -13.80 21.65
CA ALA A 450 11.27 -13.45 23.06
C ALA A 450 11.48 -14.65 24.03
N LYS A 451 11.58 -15.89 23.51
CA LYS A 451 11.58 -17.12 24.33
C LYS A 451 12.68 -17.18 25.38
N LYS A 452 13.86 -16.61 25.06
CA LYS A 452 15.01 -16.54 25.99
C LYS A 452 14.65 -15.85 27.31
N PHE A 453 13.68 -14.96 27.29
CA PHE A 453 13.29 -14.12 28.42
C PHE A 453 11.96 -14.54 29.06
N LYS A 454 11.40 -15.70 28.68
CA LYS A 454 10.07 -16.15 29.13
C LYS A 454 9.91 -16.16 30.66
N ASP A 455 10.97 -16.55 31.39
CA ASP A 455 10.93 -16.68 32.85
C ASP A 455 10.97 -15.32 33.58
N LYS A 456 11.14 -14.23 32.83
CA LYS A 456 11.09 -12.86 33.33
C LYS A 456 9.69 -12.25 33.19
N LEU A 457 8.77 -12.92 32.51
CA LEU A 457 7.37 -12.48 32.35
C LEU A 457 6.50 -12.94 33.53
N SER A 458 5.30 -12.37 33.67
CA SER A 458 4.33 -12.77 34.69
C SER A 458 3.86 -14.22 34.55
N SER A 459 3.88 -14.73 33.32
CA SER A 459 3.68 -16.14 32.99
C SER A 459 4.62 -16.51 31.84
N PRO A 460 5.35 -17.64 31.91
CA PRO A 460 6.25 -18.05 30.85
C PRO A 460 5.60 -18.11 29.47
N ASP A 461 4.34 -18.52 29.36
CA ASP A 461 3.64 -18.70 28.07
C ASP A 461 3.38 -17.39 27.31
N LEU A 462 3.43 -16.25 28.02
CA LEU A 462 3.21 -14.93 27.40
C LEU A 462 4.30 -14.54 26.41
N TYR A 463 5.47 -15.19 26.41
CA TYR A 463 6.54 -14.89 25.47
C TYR A 463 6.09 -14.97 24.01
N THR A 464 5.13 -15.84 23.72
CA THR A 464 4.55 -16.01 22.37
C THR A 464 3.85 -14.75 21.86
N LYS A 465 3.39 -13.87 22.75
CA LYS A 465 2.75 -12.59 22.39
C LYS A 465 3.74 -11.46 22.13
N PHE A 466 5.02 -11.69 22.34
CA PHE A 466 6.07 -10.69 22.20
C PHE A 466 7.15 -11.13 21.23
N TYR A 467 7.95 -10.17 20.78
CA TYR A 467 9.19 -10.41 20.06
C TYR A 467 10.33 -9.57 20.63
N VAL A 468 11.57 -10.04 20.43
CA VAL A 468 12.82 -9.32 20.65
C VAL A 468 13.69 -9.56 19.43
N TYR A 469 13.86 -8.55 18.57
CA TYR A 469 14.60 -8.70 17.32
C TYR A 469 15.68 -7.63 17.20
N TYR A 470 16.88 -8.02 16.76
CA TYR A 470 18.06 -7.17 16.71
C TYR A 470 18.40 -6.72 15.28
N PHE A 471 19.01 -5.54 15.15
CA PHE A 471 19.52 -4.98 13.90
C PHE A 471 20.91 -4.40 14.14
N ALA A 472 21.87 -4.76 13.29
CA ALA A 472 23.27 -4.35 13.46
C ALA A 472 24.03 -4.39 12.13
N ARG A 473 25.30 -3.92 12.11
CA ARG A 473 26.24 -4.26 11.02
C ARG A 473 26.80 -5.67 11.16
N ASP A 474 26.87 -6.18 12.39
CA ASP A 474 27.38 -7.51 12.74
C ASP A 474 26.42 -8.19 13.74
N CYS A 475 25.85 -9.32 13.34
CA CYS A 475 24.91 -10.10 14.15
C CYS A 475 25.56 -11.27 14.89
N THR A 476 26.88 -11.31 15.01
CA THR A 476 27.61 -12.36 15.74
C THR A 476 27.07 -12.53 17.16
N GLY A 477 26.70 -13.77 17.50
CA GLY A 477 26.10 -14.14 18.79
C GLY A 477 24.62 -13.83 18.95
N LEU A 478 23.96 -13.24 17.94
CA LEU A 478 22.55 -12.81 18.01
C LEU A 478 21.62 -13.57 17.05
N TYR A 479 22.17 -14.43 16.19
CA TYR A 479 21.36 -15.29 15.32
C TYR A 479 20.55 -16.33 16.11
N PRO A 480 19.32 -16.69 15.65
CA PRO A 480 18.68 -16.26 14.39
C PRO A 480 17.89 -14.94 14.51
N TRP A 481 17.86 -14.29 15.66
CA TRP A 481 16.98 -13.15 15.95
C TRP A 481 17.62 -11.80 15.65
N CYS A 482 18.43 -11.73 14.58
CA CYS A 482 19.15 -10.52 14.20
C CYS A 482 19.19 -10.37 12.68
N GLN A 483 19.09 -9.12 12.22
CA GLN A 483 19.32 -8.75 10.84
C GLN A 483 20.54 -7.85 10.66
N GLU A 484 21.46 -8.29 9.81
CA GLU A 484 22.57 -7.45 9.35
C GLU A 484 22.09 -6.43 8.30
N ILE A 485 22.40 -5.16 8.53
CA ILE A 485 22.12 -4.08 7.57
C ILE A 485 23.43 -3.65 6.94
N SER A 486 23.65 -3.99 5.67
CA SER A 486 24.93 -3.70 4.99
C SER A 486 25.11 -2.22 4.68
N ARG A 487 26.37 -1.80 4.52
CA ARG A 487 26.72 -0.44 4.07
C ARG A 487 26.28 -0.11 2.64
N THR A 488 25.95 -1.13 1.86
CA THR A 488 25.39 -0.96 0.51
C THR A 488 23.92 -0.57 0.56
N LEU A 489 23.19 -1.00 1.58
CA LEU A 489 21.79 -0.62 1.79
C LEU A 489 21.69 0.74 2.48
N ILE A 490 22.56 1.01 3.46
CA ILE A 490 22.57 2.25 4.23
C ILE A 490 24.01 2.74 4.36
N PRO A 491 24.38 3.84 3.66
CA PRO A 491 25.72 4.41 3.70
C PRO A 491 26.19 4.79 5.11
N ARG A 492 27.51 5.02 5.23
CA ARG A 492 28.09 5.47 6.51
C ARG A 492 27.64 6.90 6.81
N GLY A 493 27.24 7.15 8.06
CA GLY A 493 26.77 8.45 8.54
C GLY A 493 25.25 8.62 8.48
N ASP A 494 24.56 7.72 7.78
CA ASP A 494 23.11 7.74 7.67
C ASP A 494 22.47 6.91 8.78
N THR A 495 21.15 7.05 8.92
CA THR A 495 20.40 6.44 10.01
C THR A 495 19.28 5.55 9.51
N ILE A 496 18.80 4.69 10.41
CA ILE A 496 17.66 3.82 10.18
C ILE A 496 16.47 4.24 11.03
N LYS A 497 15.28 3.94 10.52
CA LYS A 497 14.02 4.14 11.25
C LYS A 497 13.13 2.90 11.14
N PHE A 498 12.49 2.55 12.24
CA PHE A 498 11.63 1.38 12.32
C PHE A 498 10.17 1.75 12.25
N VAL A 499 9.38 0.96 11.52
CA VAL A 499 7.92 1.06 11.53
C VAL A 499 7.32 -0.32 11.69
N GLN A 500 6.58 -0.53 12.78
CA GLN A 500 5.72 -1.69 12.99
C GLN A 500 4.32 -1.41 12.45
N ARG A 501 3.72 -2.40 11.78
CA ARG A 501 2.34 -2.33 11.29
C ARG A 501 1.63 -3.67 11.53
N ASN A 502 0.47 -3.63 12.17
CA ASN A 502 -0.41 -4.79 12.24
C ASN A 502 -1.53 -4.61 11.22
N TYR A 503 -1.60 -5.51 10.25
CA TYR A 503 -2.58 -5.43 9.18
C TYR A 503 -3.80 -6.24 9.54
N VAL A 504 -4.96 -5.62 9.35
CA VAL A 504 -6.30 -6.21 9.44
C VAL A 504 -6.53 -6.94 10.76
N ASN A 505 -7.32 -6.34 11.65
CA ASN A 505 -7.88 -7.07 12.78
C ASN A 505 -8.86 -8.11 12.22
N PRO A 506 -8.56 -9.42 12.31
CA PRO A 506 -9.41 -10.43 11.72
C PRO A 506 -10.78 -10.46 12.40
N PRO A 507 -11.85 -10.84 11.67
CA PRO A 507 -13.14 -11.16 12.28
C PRO A 507 -12.99 -12.10 13.47
N SER A 508 -13.73 -11.82 14.54
CA SER A 508 -13.79 -12.65 15.76
C SER A 508 -15.23 -12.79 16.22
N GLU A 509 -15.46 -13.64 17.23
CA GLU A 509 -16.79 -13.75 17.85
C GLU A 509 -17.31 -12.41 18.40
N LEU A 510 -16.40 -11.57 18.93
CA LEU A 510 -16.74 -10.25 19.46
C LEU A 510 -16.93 -9.20 18.36
N TYR A 511 -16.19 -9.34 17.26
CA TYR A 511 -16.18 -8.39 16.15
C TYR A 511 -16.28 -9.11 14.79
N PRO A 512 -17.44 -9.71 14.46
CA PRO A 512 -17.60 -10.52 13.24
C PRO A 512 -17.47 -9.68 11.95
N ASP A 513 -17.75 -8.39 12.01
CA ASP A 513 -17.71 -7.47 10.87
C ASP A 513 -16.39 -6.69 10.76
N SER A 514 -15.36 -7.08 11.54
CA SER A 514 -14.04 -6.43 11.50
C SER A 514 -13.39 -6.59 10.13
N ARG A 515 -13.10 -5.46 9.48
CA ARG A 515 -12.51 -5.39 8.13
C ARG A 515 -11.27 -4.53 8.03
N ARG A 516 -10.90 -3.81 9.11
CA ARG A 516 -9.84 -2.79 9.14
C ARG A 516 -8.73 -3.18 10.09
N GLY A 517 -7.64 -2.42 10.09
CA GLY A 517 -6.56 -2.58 11.07
C GLY A 517 -7.06 -2.40 12.51
N PRO A 518 -6.26 -2.78 13.51
CA PRO A 518 -6.70 -2.71 14.90
C PRO A 518 -6.87 -1.27 15.42
N ASP A 519 -7.74 -1.08 16.41
CA ASP A 519 -7.90 0.19 17.14
C ASP A 519 -6.56 0.60 17.77
N PRO A 520 -5.91 1.69 17.31
CA PRO A 520 -4.60 2.08 17.81
C PRO A 520 -4.60 2.45 19.31
N ARG A 521 -5.76 2.72 19.92
CA ARG A 521 -5.88 3.01 21.37
C ARG A 521 -5.77 1.77 22.26
N LYS A 522 -5.87 0.58 21.66
CA LYS A 522 -5.82 -0.73 22.32
C LYS A 522 -4.53 -1.50 22.04
N ILE A 523 -3.63 -0.95 21.21
CA ILE A 523 -2.38 -1.60 20.82
C ILE A 523 -1.22 -1.01 21.61
N LEU A 524 -0.26 -1.86 22.00
CA LEU A 524 0.98 -1.39 22.62
C LEU A 524 2.02 -1.05 21.56
N ASN A 525 2.68 0.09 21.76
CA ASN A 525 3.83 0.48 20.96
C ASN A 525 5.08 -0.32 21.39
N PRO A 526 5.92 -0.78 20.45
CA PRO A 526 7.24 -1.32 20.71
C PRO A 526 8.16 -0.32 21.39
N VAL A 527 9.28 -0.86 21.85
CA VAL A 527 10.41 -0.13 22.41
C VAL A 527 11.66 -0.48 21.61
N SER A 528 12.37 0.54 21.15
CA SER A 528 13.73 0.39 20.63
C SER A 528 14.74 0.54 21.77
N ILE A 529 15.77 -0.29 21.77
CA ILE A 529 16.89 -0.23 22.72
C ILE A 529 18.20 -0.20 21.93
N GLU A 530 19.05 0.79 22.20
CA GLU A 530 20.38 0.91 21.61
C GLU A 530 21.43 0.33 22.56
N PHE A 531 22.24 -0.60 22.04
CA PHE A 531 23.33 -1.22 22.77
C PHE A 531 24.68 -0.92 22.10
N ASP A 532 25.71 -0.77 22.93
CA ASP A 532 27.11 -0.86 22.52
C ASP A 532 27.43 -2.34 22.23
N GLY A 533 27.65 -2.65 20.95
CA GLY A 533 27.97 -3.98 20.46
C GLY A 533 29.45 -4.22 20.24
N SER A 534 30.33 -3.35 20.77
CA SER A 534 31.78 -3.54 20.65
C SER A 534 32.23 -4.87 21.25
N GLU A 535 33.43 -5.30 20.87
CA GLU A 535 34.04 -6.50 21.45
C GLU A 535 34.07 -6.42 22.99
N GLY A 536 33.62 -7.49 23.67
CA GLY A 536 33.52 -7.55 25.13
C GLY A 536 32.26 -6.91 25.75
N LYS A 537 31.42 -6.22 24.96
CA LYS A 537 30.13 -5.66 25.41
C LYS A 537 28.93 -6.49 25.02
N ARG A 538 29.10 -7.38 24.04
CA ARG A 538 28.08 -8.34 23.64
C ARG A 538 27.83 -9.36 24.76
N PRO A 539 26.58 -9.84 24.91
CA PRO A 539 26.28 -10.93 25.82
C PRO A 539 27.12 -12.17 25.50
N ALA A 540 27.57 -12.88 26.52
CA ALA A 540 28.26 -14.16 26.32
C ALA A 540 27.32 -15.18 25.64
N MET A 541 27.87 -15.95 24.70
CA MET A 541 27.15 -16.99 23.95
C MET A 541 26.62 -18.10 24.86
#